data_AF-A0A2S0PD59-F1
#
_entry.id   AF-A0A2S0PD59-F1
#
_cell.length_a   1.000
_cell.length_b   1.000
_cell.length_c   1.000
_cell.angle_alpha   90.00
_cell.angle_beta   90.00
_cell.angle_gamma   90.00
#
_symmetry.space_group_name_H-M   'P 1'
#
loop_
_entity.id
_entity.type
_entity.pdbx_description
1 polymer ?
#
loop_
_entity_poly.entity_id
_entity_poly.type
_entity_poly.pdbx_seq_one_letter_code
_entity_poly.pdbx_strand_id
1 'polypeptide(L)'
;MMKSTSKSLLAALVAGSLLSATALADDGALPPVQQADNIAYISGGIGSDEVAAIKAAARHYPLTIELAQASRTGGVFVADVDIAIRTAKGKKVFAANSSGPFMLVKLPPGSYRVEATLDGAARSQNVTIPARGSRHLTFVWPASAR
;
A
#
# COMPACT_ATOMS: atom_id res chain seq x y z
N MET A 1 -47.63 37.57 34.80
CA MET A 1 -48.89 37.56 34.03
C MET A 1 -48.63 38.15 32.65
N MET A 2 -49.25 37.53 31.63
CA MET A 2 -49.38 37.97 30.20
C MET A 2 -48.10 37.88 29.35
N LYS A 3 -47.94 36.89 28.45
CA LYS A 3 -48.58 36.69 27.12
C LYS A 3 -48.26 37.88 26.18
N SER A 4 -47.80 37.76 24.94
CA SER A 4 -47.94 36.69 23.95
C SER A 4 -46.89 36.83 22.84
N THR A 5 -46.54 35.69 22.27
CA THR A 5 -45.61 35.38 21.19
C THR A 5 -45.87 36.18 19.89
N SER A 6 -44.78 36.58 19.21
CA SER A 6 -44.79 37.25 17.90
C SER A 6 -43.97 36.48 16.87
N LYS A 7 -44.31 36.71 15.58
CA LYS A 7 -43.57 36.49 14.32
C LYS A 7 -43.87 35.13 13.67
N SER A 8 -44.84 35.04 12.76
CA SER A 8 -44.83 35.50 11.35
C SER A 8 -43.72 34.87 10.51
N LEU A 9 -44.18 33.95 9.65
CA LEU A 9 -43.51 33.28 8.54
C LEU A 9 -42.91 34.30 7.54
N LEU A 10 -41.68 34.07 7.03
CA LEU A 10 -41.27 34.34 5.64
C LEU A 10 -39.80 33.92 5.37
N ALA A 11 -39.68 32.91 4.51
CA ALA A 11 -38.73 32.63 3.43
C ALA A 11 -37.26 33.16 3.42
N ALA A 12 -36.39 32.21 3.05
CA ALA A 12 -35.27 32.28 2.09
C ALA A 12 -33.93 32.93 2.50
N LEU A 13 -32.87 32.11 2.53
CA LEU A 13 -31.73 32.29 1.62
C LEU A 13 -30.90 31.00 1.51
N VAL A 14 -30.68 30.58 0.27
CA VAL A 14 -29.77 29.52 -0.16
C VAL A 14 -28.33 30.03 -0.04
N ALA A 15 -27.46 29.25 0.58
CA ALA A 15 -26.01 29.35 0.37
C ALA A 15 -25.42 27.94 0.34
N GLY A 16 -25.44 27.35 -0.86
CA GLY A 16 -24.77 26.08 -1.13
C GLY A 16 -23.27 26.30 -1.21
N SER A 17 -22.53 25.81 -0.22
CA SER A 17 -21.08 25.65 -0.30
C SER A 17 -20.79 24.39 -1.12
N LEU A 18 -20.52 24.59 -2.41
CA LEU A 18 -19.96 23.55 -3.28
C LEU A 18 -18.54 23.23 -2.77
N LEU A 19 -18.41 22.17 -1.98
CA LEU A 19 -17.13 21.49 -1.79
C LEU A 19 -16.83 20.74 -3.09
N SER A 20 -16.05 21.36 -3.97
CA SER A 20 -15.46 20.68 -5.11
C SER A 20 -14.45 19.65 -4.60
N ALA A 21 -14.91 18.42 -4.36
CA ALA A 21 -14.03 17.28 -4.28
C ALA A 21 -13.45 17.06 -5.68
N THR A 22 -12.19 17.46 -5.88
CA THR A 22 -11.42 16.99 -7.04
C THR A 22 -11.22 15.50 -6.85
N ALA A 23 -12.14 14.70 -7.41
CA ALA A 23 -11.90 13.29 -7.65
C ALA A 23 -10.73 13.22 -8.62
N LEU A 24 -9.55 12.86 -8.10
CA LEU A 24 -8.48 12.37 -8.96
C LEU A 24 -9.06 11.15 -9.66
N ALA A 25 -9.05 11.16 -10.99
CA ALA A 25 -9.37 9.99 -11.78
C ALA A 25 -8.39 8.88 -11.35
N ASP A 26 -8.87 8.00 -10.49
CA ASP A 26 -8.25 6.70 -10.28
C ASP A 26 -8.65 5.92 -11.54
N ASP A 27 -7.76 5.89 -12.54
CA ASP A 27 -7.83 4.83 -13.55
C ASP A 27 -7.89 3.55 -12.74
N GLY A 28 -9.02 2.85 -12.74
CA GLY A 28 -9.37 1.74 -11.82
C GLY A 28 -8.45 0.52 -11.89
N ALA A 29 -7.27 0.67 -12.48
CA ALA A 29 -6.16 -0.25 -12.52
C ALA A 29 -5.33 -0.27 -11.22
N LEU A 30 -5.34 0.77 -10.37
CA LEU A 30 -4.64 0.69 -9.09
C LEU A 30 -5.40 -0.24 -8.12
N PRO A 31 -4.77 -1.27 -7.54
CA PRO A 31 -5.45 -2.14 -6.59
C PRO A 31 -5.88 -1.35 -5.34
N PRO A 32 -6.98 -1.76 -4.69
CA PRO A 32 -7.49 -1.03 -3.54
C PRO A 32 -6.46 -0.99 -2.40
N VAL A 33 -6.44 0.14 -1.68
CA VAL A 33 -5.65 0.27 -0.46
C VAL A 33 -6.21 -0.66 0.61
N GLN A 34 -5.35 -1.49 1.16
CA GLN A 34 -5.62 -2.43 2.25
C GLN A 34 -4.94 -1.96 3.55
N GLN A 35 -5.31 -2.59 4.67
CA GLN A 35 -4.79 -2.27 6.00
C GLN A 35 -4.37 -3.54 6.72
N ALA A 36 -3.17 -3.55 7.30
CA ALA A 36 -2.70 -4.61 8.19
C ALA A 36 -1.95 -3.96 9.36
N ASP A 37 -2.29 -4.32 10.59
CA ASP A 37 -1.64 -3.79 11.80
C ASP A 37 -1.53 -2.24 11.82
N ASN A 38 -2.56 -1.55 11.31
CA ASN A 38 -2.64 -0.09 11.19
C ASN A 38 -1.63 0.54 10.20
N ILE A 39 -1.11 -0.26 9.28
CA ILE A 39 -0.27 0.15 8.15
C ILE A 39 -1.05 -0.06 6.85
N ALA A 40 -1.17 1.02 6.09
CA ALA A 40 -1.77 1.00 4.77
C ALA A 40 -0.82 0.33 3.76
N TYR A 41 -1.36 -0.50 2.89
CA TYR A 41 -0.59 -1.13 1.82
C TYR A 41 -1.42 -1.33 0.56
N ILE A 42 -0.74 -1.56 -0.56
CA ILE A 42 -1.32 -1.99 -1.83
C ILE A 42 -0.52 -3.22 -2.26
N SER A 43 -1.17 -4.25 -2.78
CA SER A 43 -0.49 -5.40 -3.39
C SER A 43 -1.14 -5.78 -4.70
N GLY A 44 -0.32 -6.18 -5.67
CA GLY A 44 -0.80 -6.53 -7.00
C GLY A 44 0.28 -6.41 -8.08
N GLY A 45 -0.15 -6.10 -9.30
CA GLY A 45 0.67 -5.93 -10.49
C GLY A 45 0.74 -7.19 -11.35
N ILE A 46 -0.38 -7.90 -11.48
CA ILE A 46 -0.50 -9.04 -12.40
C ILE A 46 -0.77 -8.53 -13.82
N GLY A 47 -1.58 -7.47 -13.96
CA GLY A 47 -1.84 -6.79 -15.24
C GLY A 47 -0.83 -5.68 -15.55
N SER A 48 -0.59 -5.40 -16.84
CA SER A 48 0.30 -4.30 -17.27
C SER A 48 -0.15 -2.94 -16.75
N ASP A 49 -1.46 -2.69 -16.75
CA ASP A 49 -2.06 -1.41 -16.36
C ASP A 49 -1.92 -1.22 -14.84
N GLU A 50 -2.12 -2.30 -14.09
CA GLU A 50 -1.91 -2.36 -12.65
C GLU A 50 -0.45 -2.12 -12.29
N VAL A 51 0.50 -2.71 -13.03
CA VAL A 51 1.93 -2.43 -12.86
C VAL A 51 2.24 -0.96 -13.11
N ALA A 52 1.67 -0.35 -14.15
CA ALA A 52 1.86 1.07 -14.43
C ALA A 52 1.29 1.94 -13.31
N ALA A 53 0.08 1.63 -12.83
CA ALA A 53 -0.58 2.33 -11.73
C ALA A 53 0.20 2.20 -10.42
N ILE A 54 0.66 1.00 -10.06
CA ILE A 54 1.49 0.75 -8.88
C ILE A 54 2.81 1.51 -8.98
N LYS A 55 3.49 1.48 -10.12
CA LYS A 55 4.74 2.23 -10.33
C LYS A 55 4.52 3.73 -10.18
N ALA A 56 3.40 4.25 -10.68
CA ALA A 56 3.03 5.64 -10.46
C ALA A 56 2.79 5.92 -8.97
N ALA A 57 2.01 5.08 -8.28
CA ALA A 57 1.68 5.23 -6.86
C ALA A 57 2.91 5.10 -5.94
N ALA A 58 3.92 4.31 -6.32
CA ALA A 58 5.11 4.00 -5.52
C ALA A 58 5.83 5.24 -4.97
N ARG A 59 5.81 6.37 -5.71
CA ARG A 59 6.40 7.64 -5.26
C ARG A 59 5.82 8.18 -3.94
N HIS A 60 4.59 7.78 -3.62
CA HIS A 60 3.86 8.19 -2.41
C HIS A 60 4.01 7.20 -1.26
N TYR A 61 4.67 6.06 -1.49
CA TYR A 61 4.87 5.01 -0.50
C TYR A 61 6.36 4.95 -0.09
N PRO A 62 6.67 4.96 1.23
CA PRO A 62 8.04 4.89 1.72
C PRO A 62 8.76 3.58 1.40
N LEU A 63 8.02 2.50 1.15
CA LEU A 63 8.56 1.19 0.79
C LEU A 63 7.79 0.59 -0.40
N THR A 64 8.55 0.15 -1.40
CA THR A 64 8.11 -0.72 -2.50
C THR A 64 8.84 -2.04 -2.37
N ILE A 65 8.11 -3.15 -2.51
CA ILE A 65 8.65 -4.51 -2.53
C ILE A 65 8.32 -5.12 -3.89
N GLU A 66 9.32 -5.69 -4.54
CA GLU A 66 9.22 -6.43 -5.79
C GLU A 66 9.62 -7.89 -5.56
N LEU A 67 8.84 -8.82 -6.09
CA LEU A 67 8.92 -10.25 -5.80
C LEU A 67 9.09 -11.03 -7.09
N ALA A 68 10.18 -11.79 -7.19
CA ALA A 68 10.46 -12.62 -8.35
C ALA A 68 11.12 -13.95 -7.98
N GLN A 69 10.99 -14.95 -8.84
CA GLN A 69 11.73 -16.20 -8.77
C GLN A 69 12.60 -16.33 -10.02
N ALA A 70 13.85 -16.75 -9.87
CA ALA A 70 14.73 -17.00 -11.00
C ALA A 70 14.19 -18.17 -11.85
N SER A 71 14.29 -18.03 -13.16
CA SER A 71 14.02 -19.09 -14.15
C SER A 71 15.15 -19.14 -15.17
N ARG A 72 15.16 -20.19 -16.01
CA ARG A 72 16.17 -20.39 -17.07
C ARG A 72 16.24 -19.24 -18.07
N THR A 73 15.14 -18.51 -18.25
CA THR A 73 15.01 -17.42 -19.23
C THR A 73 15.00 -16.03 -18.57
N GLY A 74 15.26 -15.93 -17.27
CA GLY A 74 15.18 -14.68 -16.50
C GLY A 74 14.31 -14.79 -15.25
N GLY A 75 14.18 -13.70 -14.49
CA GLY A 75 13.28 -13.65 -13.33
C GLY A 75 11.81 -13.68 -13.76
N VAL A 76 10.99 -14.46 -13.05
CA VAL A 76 9.54 -14.54 -13.20
C VAL A 76 8.91 -13.87 -11.98
N PHE A 77 7.99 -12.95 -12.21
CA PHE A 77 7.23 -12.31 -11.15
C PHE A 77 6.34 -13.33 -10.42
N VAL A 78 6.29 -13.25 -9.09
CA VAL A 78 5.56 -14.20 -8.24
C VAL A 78 4.54 -13.49 -7.36
N ALA A 79 3.53 -14.23 -6.91
CA ALA A 79 2.53 -13.80 -5.95
C ALA A 79 2.48 -14.80 -4.78
N ASP A 80 1.48 -14.68 -3.90
CA ASP A 80 1.23 -15.54 -2.74
C ASP A 80 2.42 -15.60 -1.76
N VAL A 81 3.26 -14.55 -1.75
CA VAL A 81 4.38 -14.43 -0.83
C VAL A 81 3.91 -13.83 0.48
N ASP A 82 4.20 -14.50 1.59
CA ASP A 82 3.97 -13.97 2.93
C ASP A 82 5.03 -12.92 3.28
N ILE A 83 4.57 -11.69 3.53
CA ILE A 83 5.41 -10.55 3.92
C ILE A 83 5.23 -10.27 5.39
N ALA A 84 6.31 -10.28 6.15
CA ALA A 84 6.35 -9.84 7.54
C ALA A 84 7.41 -8.75 7.72
N ILE A 85 7.05 -7.68 8.45
CA ILE A 85 7.99 -6.60 8.75
C ILE A 85 8.12 -6.43 10.25
N ARG A 86 9.36 -6.41 10.72
CA ARG A 86 9.72 -6.28 12.13
C ARG A 86 10.56 -5.04 12.32
N THR A 87 10.37 -4.34 13.43
CA THR A 87 11.26 -3.27 13.85
C THR A 87 12.66 -3.82 14.19
N ALA A 88 13.67 -2.94 14.28
CA ALA A 88 15.00 -3.31 14.78
C ALA A 88 14.98 -4.02 16.15
N LYS A 89 13.93 -3.83 16.96
CA LYS A 89 13.72 -4.50 18.26
C LYS A 89 13.02 -5.87 18.15
N GLY A 90 12.76 -6.37 16.94
CA GLY A 90 12.12 -7.66 16.68
C GLY A 90 10.58 -7.66 16.74
N LYS A 91 9.94 -6.57 17.20
CA LYS A 91 8.47 -6.44 17.21
C LYS A 91 7.92 -6.48 15.77
N LYS A 92 7.03 -7.43 15.49
CA LYS A 92 6.26 -7.48 14.24
C LYS A 92 5.29 -6.30 14.20
N VAL A 93 5.31 -5.55 13.10
CA VAL A 93 4.46 -4.36 12.90
C VAL A 93 3.60 -4.46 11.67
N PHE A 94 3.88 -5.40 10.76
CA PHE A 94 3.11 -5.66 9.56
C PHE A 94 3.19 -7.14 9.23
N ALA A 95 2.07 -7.72 8.80
CA ALA A 95 2.02 -9.00 8.11
C ALA A 95 0.89 -8.99 7.07
N ALA A 96 1.19 -9.42 5.85
CA ALA A 96 0.20 -9.60 4.79
C ALA A 96 0.70 -10.63 3.77
N ASN A 97 -0.22 -11.28 3.06
CA ASN A 97 0.10 -12.07 1.88
C ASN A 97 0.02 -11.17 0.64
N SER A 98 0.92 -11.36 -0.32
CA SER A 98 0.96 -10.57 -1.55
C SER A 98 0.08 -11.16 -2.64
N SER A 99 -0.83 -10.36 -3.19
CA SER A 99 -1.69 -10.76 -4.31
C SER A 99 -1.03 -10.63 -5.68
N GLY A 100 0.22 -10.18 -5.73
CA GLY A 100 0.99 -9.96 -6.95
C GLY A 100 2.45 -9.60 -6.66
N PRO A 101 3.25 -9.39 -7.70
CA PRO A 101 4.69 -9.20 -7.57
C PRO A 101 5.11 -7.89 -6.94
N PHE A 102 4.19 -6.94 -6.79
CA PHE A 102 4.48 -5.66 -6.17
C PHE A 102 3.66 -5.47 -4.90
N MET A 103 4.30 -4.86 -3.89
CA MET A 103 3.63 -4.39 -2.70
C MET A 103 4.16 -3.01 -2.30
N LEU A 104 3.26 -2.05 -2.10
CA LEU A 104 3.57 -0.72 -1.58
C LEU A 104 3.16 -0.66 -0.12
N VAL A 105 4.05 -0.24 0.78
CA VAL A 105 3.81 -0.26 2.23
C VAL A 105 4.06 1.12 2.84
N LYS A 106 3.06 1.64 3.57
CA LYS A 106 3.09 2.97 4.20
C LYS A 106 3.76 2.95 5.57
N LEU A 107 5.00 2.44 5.63
CA LEU A 107 5.76 2.36 6.87
C LEU A 107 6.17 3.74 7.40
N PRO A 108 6.11 3.96 8.72
CA PRO A 108 6.74 5.11 9.35
C PRO A 108 8.27 5.11 9.15
N PRO A 109 8.93 6.27 9.28
CA PRO A 109 10.39 6.34 9.27
C PRO A 109 11.01 5.51 10.39
N GLY A 110 12.05 4.75 10.07
CA GLY A 110 12.70 3.85 11.03
C GLY A 110 13.47 2.72 10.37
N SER A 111 14.09 1.86 11.19
CA SER A 111 14.82 0.68 10.74
C SER A 111 14.01 -0.59 10.96
N TYR A 112 13.94 -1.39 9.89
CA TYR A 112 13.12 -2.58 9.81
C TYR A 112 13.87 -3.75 9.18
N ARG A 113 13.40 -4.95 9.50
CA ARG A 113 13.71 -6.18 8.79
C ARG A 113 12.45 -6.63 8.07
N VAL A 114 12.54 -6.75 6.76
CA VAL A 114 11.49 -7.30 5.89
C VAL A 114 11.83 -8.76 5.64
N GLU A 115 10.87 -9.63 5.90
CA GLU A 115 10.92 -11.06 5.64
C GLU A 115 9.84 -11.39 4.62
N ALA A 116 10.23 -12.05 3.55
CA ALA A 116 9.36 -12.48 2.47
C ALA A 116 9.50 -14.01 2.34
N THR A 117 8.39 -14.73 2.33
CA THR A 117 8.39 -16.20 2.30
C THR A 117 7.53 -16.68 1.14
N LEU A 118 8.16 -17.37 0.20
CA LEU A 118 7.52 -18.03 -0.94
C LEU A 118 7.65 -19.54 -0.75
N ASP A 119 6.55 -20.29 -0.74
CA ASP A 119 6.54 -21.75 -0.60
C ASP A 119 7.40 -22.29 0.56
N GLY A 120 7.37 -21.59 1.71
CA GLY A 120 8.18 -21.93 2.89
C GLY A 120 9.65 -21.53 2.82
N ALA A 121 10.14 -21.02 1.69
CA ALA A 121 11.49 -20.48 1.56
C ALA A 121 11.52 -18.99 1.95
N ALA A 122 12.07 -18.68 3.12
CA ALA A 122 12.18 -17.31 3.60
C ALA A 122 13.43 -16.59 3.04
N ARG A 123 13.26 -15.31 2.69
CA ARG A 123 14.32 -14.35 2.39
C ARG A 123 14.10 -13.12 3.27
N SER A 124 15.18 -12.48 3.72
CA SER A 124 15.06 -11.29 4.55
C SER A 124 16.07 -10.22 4.19
N GLN A 125 15.65 -8.97 4.24
CA GLN A 125 16.48 -7.79 3.98
C GLN A 125 16.22 -6.74 5.06
N ASN A 126 17.28 -6.04 5.48
CA ASN A 126 17.17 -4.89 6.36
C ASN A 126 16.96 -3.63 5.52
N VAL A 127 16.10 -2.73 5.99
CA VAL A 127 15.82 -1.46 5.32
C VAL A 127 15.65 -0.34 6.35
N THR A 128 16.18 0.83 6.03
CA THR A 128 15.91 2.06 6.76
C THR A 128 15.00 2.94 5.92
N ILE A 129 13.79 3.18 6.43
CA ILE A 129 12.78 4.04 5.83
C ILE A 129 13.09 5.49 6.22
N PRO A 130 13.40 6.37 5.24
CA PRO A 130 13.68 7.77 5.51
C PRO A 130 12.40 8.55 5.82
N ALA A 131 12.54 9.74 6.42
CA ALA A 131 11.42 10.66 6.63
C ALA A 131 10.79 11.19 5.31
N ARG A 132 11.57 11.20 4.22
CA ARG A 132 11.14 11.58 2.87
C ARG A 132 11.78 10.66 1.83
N GLY A 133 11.03 10.39 0.76
CA GLY A 133 11.44 9.51 -0.32
C GLY A 133 10.97 8.07 -0.12
N SER A 134 11.39 7.21 -1.03
CA SER A 134 11.00 5.80 -1.07
C SER A 134 12.22 4.88 -1.03
N ARG A 135 12.00 3.63 -0.62
CA ARG A 135 12.95 2.52 -0.73
C ARG A 135 12.31 1.44 -1.57
N HIS A 136 13.13 0.83 -2.42
CA HIS A 136 12.73 -0.32 -3.21
C HIS A 136 13.54 -1.52 -2.71
N LEU A 137 12.84 -2.61 -2.37
CA LEU A 137 13.44 -3.91 -2.08
C LEU A 137 13.02 -4.92 -3.13
N THR A 138 13.95 -5.73 -3.58
CA THR A 138 13.68 -6.83 -4.51
C THR A 138 14.07 -8.14 -3.85
N PHE A 139 13.12 -9.07 -3.77
CA PHE A 139 13.34 -10.43 -3.30
C PHE A 139 13.34 -11.38 -4.48
N VAL A 140 14.44 -12.11 -4.64
CA VAL A 140 14.60 -13.11 -5.69
C VAL A 140 14.84 -14.48 -5.07
N TRP A 141 13.95 -15.42 -5.35
CA TRP A 141 14.14 -16.83 -5.00
C TRP A 141 14.90 -17.57 -6.11
N PRO A 142 15.73 -18.58 -5.78
CA PRO A 142 16.30 -19.44 -6.80
C PRO A 142 15.17 -20.22 -7.49
N ALA A 143 15.43 -20.68 -8.71
CA ALA A 143 14.54 -21.61 -9.38
C ALA A 143 14.35 -22.84 -8.49
N SER A 144 13.11 -23.27 -8.27
CA SER A 144 12.84 -24.54 -7.60
C SER A 144 13.54 -25.66 -8.36
N ALA A 145 14.41 -26.42 -7.69
CA ALA A 145 14.98 -27.63 -8.25
C ALA A 145 13.82 -28.59 -8.51
N ARG A 146 13.54 -28.86 -9.79
CA ARG A 146 12.61 -29.92 -10.19
C ARG A 146 13.24 -31.28 -9.98
#